data_AF-A0A848DD83-F1
#
_entry.id   AF-A0A848DD83-F1
#
_cell.length_a   1.000
_cell.length_b   1.000
_cell.length_c   1.000
_cell.angle_alpha   90.00
_cell.angle_beta   90.00
_cell.angle_gamma   90.00
#
_symmetry.space_group_name_H-M   'P 1'
#
loop_
_entity.id
_entity.type
_entity.pdbx_description
1 polymer ?
#
loop_
_entity_poly.entity_id
_entity_poly.type
_entity_poly.pdbx_seq_one_letter_code
_entity_poly.pdbx_strand_id
1 'polypeptide(L)'
;MSGRDGGAPAAGSGSGPASVPMEQWGRRLSDAVRAALDAGDVAAALRLVREGDGQTRSLAKEYSLMYRGLGITVRVILDELRMSEDTAAGSGAAAGAAVVVHRFRSDFVRIMEQVWGDAPPPPGPLSSPADEARECVALLEFGEQRFDAEQRGMAEQVAAALEGGEVERARELLDRKEAGQFVPLHDRLIRVMAESFAHVLAERGPDGLLQFHLDVAQGQRAGIDKWEALPARDLAHAFTFLLKQHMGTVEVREEPDRFVLEQALCGSGGRLVAGGAYAGPDALPRVRGGGVLTAGRDTLPVYCTHCPGWNTLAPQRWYGHPHVVVADPARPDGACTLHIPKRAGST
;
A
#
# COMPACT_ATOMS: atom_id res chain seq x y z
N MET A 1 16.86 -17.50 11.26
CA MET A 1 17.19 -16.33 10.40
C MET A 1 17.61 -16.83 9.04
N SER A 2 16.64 -17.06 8.16
CA SER A 2 16.85 -17.34 6.74
C SER A 2 16.31 -16.14 5.97
N GLY A 3 17.20 -15.38 5.33
CA GLY A 3 16.82 -14.23 4.52
C GLY A 3 15.89 -14.70 3.41
N ARG A 4 14.61 -14.35 3.51
CA ARG A 4 13.68 -14.44 2.38
C ARG A 4 13.79 -13.13 1.63
N ASP A 5 14.33 -13.19 0.43
CA ASP A 5 14.39 -12.07 -0.51
C ASP A 5 12.97 -11.58 -0.80
N GLY A 6 12.54 -10.55 -0.07
CA GLY A 6 11.45 -9.67 -0.47
C GLY A 6 11.88 -8.95 -1.74
N GLY A 7 11.72 -9.64 -2.87
CA GLY A 7 12.12 -9.17 -4.19
C GLY A 7 11.32 -7.94 -4.59
N ALA A 8 11.78 -6.75 -4.21
CA ALA A 8 11.49 -5.56 -5.02
C ALA A 8 11.95 -5.89 -6.45
N PRO A 9 11.12 -5.60 -7.46
CA PRO A 9 11.33 -6.09 -8.81
C PRO A 9 12.70 -5.65 -9.31
N ALA A 10 13.42 -6.60 -9.93
CA ALA A 10 14.50 -6.21 -10.82
C ALA A 10 13.90 -5.25 -11.86
N ALA A 11 14.39 -4.02 -11.88
CA ALA A 11 14.17 -3.12 -13.00
C ALA A 11 14.66 -3.89 -14.24
N GLY A 12 13.72 -4.38 -15.05
CA GLY A 12 14.06 -5.05 -16.28
C GLY A 12 14.90 -4.09 -17.11
N SER A 13 16.00 -4.57 -17.65
CA SER A 13 16.92 -3.83 -18.52
C SER A 13 16.31 -3.44 -19.88
N GLY A 14 14.99 -3.36 -19.97
CA GLY A 14 14.30 -2.70 -21.07
C GLY A 14 14.47 -1.20 -20.91
N SER A 15 14.61 -0.50 -22.04
CA SER A 15 14.52 0.96 -22.19
C SER A 15 13.86 1.64 -20.98
N GLY A 16 14.62 2.50 -20.28
CA GLY A 16 14.17 3.12 -19.03
C GLY A 16 12.83 3.87 -19.15
N PRO A 17 12.29 4.40 -18.03
CA PRO A 17 11.00 5.08 -17.91
C PRO A 17 10.81 6.33 -18.81
N ALA A 18 11.78 6.63 -19.68
CA ALA A 18 11.79 7.75 -20.61
C ALA A 18 10.68 7.75 -21.67
N SER A 19 9.82 6.73 -21.76
CA SER A 19 8.74 6.67 -22.76
C SER A 19 7.41 7.25 -22.29
N VAL A 20 7.14 7.32 -20.97
CA VAL A 20 5.83 7.77 -20.46
C VAL A 20 5.93 9.21 -19.95
N PRO A 21 5.16 10.15 -20.52
CA PRO A 21 5.13 11.54 -20.06
C PRO A 21 4.74 11.66 -18.57
N MET A 22 5.30 12.64 -17.86
CA MET A 22 5.14 12.78 -16.41
C MET A 22 3.69 13.01 -15.99
N GLU A 23 2.94 13.73 -16.80
CA GLU A 23 1.50 13.96 -16.62
C GLU A 23 0.66 12.67 -16.67
N GLN A 24 1.24 11.56 -17.17
CA GLN A 24 0.60 10.25 -17.21
C GLN A 24 1.08 9.32 -16.09
N TRP A 25 2.09 9.70 -15.28
CA TRP A 25 2.63 8.84 -14.24
C TRP A 25 1.57 8.44 -13.20
N GLY A 26 0.69 9.38 -12.83
CA GLY A 26 -0.38 9.15 -11.88
C GLY A 26 -1.63 8.46 -12.44
N ARG A 27 -1.75 8.29 -13.76
CA ARG A 27 -2.91 7.65 -14.39
C ARG A 27 -2.85 6.13 -14.19
N ARG A 28 -3.93 5.52 -13.71
CA ARG A 28 -4.04 4.05 -13.58
C ARG A 28 -4.36 3.42 -14.93
N LEU A 29 -4.02 2.14 -15.08
CA LEU A 29 -4.29 1.42 -16.33
C LEU A 29 -5.79 1.29 -16.58
N SER A 30 -6.59 1.02 -15.55
CA SER A 30 -8.05 0.95 -15.62
C SER A 30 -8.65 2.28 -16.08
N ASP A 31 -8.12 3.42 -15.63
CA ASP A 31 -8.54 4.75 -16.09
C ASP A 31 -8.17 5.00 -17.55
N ALA A 32 -6.99 4.54 -17.99
CA ALA A 32 -6.59 4.62 -19.40
C ALA A 32 -7.50 3.77 -20.29
N VAL A 33 -7.88 2.57 -19.84
CA VAL A 33 -8.85 1.71 -20.55
C VAL A 33 -10.20 2.40 -20.65
N ARG A 34 -10.73 2.95 -19.54
CA ARG A 34 -12.01 3.71 -19.55
C ARG A 34 -11.96 4.90 -20.51
N ALA A 35 -10.87 5.67 -20.50
CA ALA A 35 -10.71 6.81 -21.42
C ALA A 35 -10.70 6.38 -22.90
N ALA A 36 -10.09 5.25 -23.23
CA ALA A 36 -10.13 4.70 -24.58
C ALA A 36 -11.56 4.28 -24.98
N LEU A 37 -12.32 3.67 -24.06
CA LEU A 37 -13.73 3.32 -24.29
C LEU A 37 -14.62 4.57 -24.44
N ASP A 38 -14.38 5.63 -23.66
CA ASP A 38 -15.10 6.91 -23.78
C ASP A 38 -14.85 7.57 -25.14
N ALA A 39 -13.66 7.38 -25.71
CA ALA A 39 -13.32 7.83 -27.06
C ALA A 39 -13.83 6.92 -28.18
N GLY A 40 -14.48 5.79 -27.85
CA GLY A 40 -14.92 4.78 -28.83
C GLY A 40 -13.77 3.95 -29.44
N ASP A 41 -12.55 4.05 -28.91
CA ASP A 41 -11.38 3.30 -29.40
C ASP A 41 -11.24 1.96 -28.67
N VAL A 42 -12.13 1.02 -29.04
CA VAL A 42 -12.14 -0.35 -28.50
C VAL A 42 -10.81 -1.07 -28.76
N ALA A 43 -10.18 -0.81 -29.90
CA ALA A 43 -8.89 -1.42 -30.24
C ALA A 43 -7.78 -0.97 -29.29
N ALA A 44 -7.73 0.32 -28.95
CA ALA A 44 -6.80 0.83 -27.92
C ALA A 44 -7.11 0.27 -26.54
N ALA A 45 -8.38 0.21 -26.15
CA ALA A 45 -8.78 -0.39 -24.88
C ALA A 45 -8.31 -1.85 -24.77
N LEU A 46 -8.50 -2.64 -25.83
CA LEU A 46 -8.06 -4.05 -25.87
C LEU A 46 -6.53 -4.19 -25.79
N ARG A 47 -5.77 -3.32 -26.48
CA ARG A 47 -4.30 -3.29 -26.35
C ARG A 47 -3.88 -2.97 -24.92
N LEU A 48 -4.46 -1.94 -24.30
CA LEU A 48 -4.17 -1.58 -22.90
C LEU A 48 -4.47 -2.72 -21.93
N VAL A 49 -5.58 -3.46 -22.13
CA VAL A 49 -5.92 -4.61 -21.29
C VAL A 49 -4.83 -5.70 -21.35
N ARG A 50 -4.32 -5.99 -22.55
CA ARG A 50 -3.37 -7.09 -22.82
C ARG A 50 -1.92 -6.73 -22.53
N GLU A 51 -1.52 -5.54 -22.96
CA GLU A 51 -0.12 -5.10 -23.07
C GLU A 51 0.21 -3.97 -22.08
N GLY A 52 -0.81 -3.36 -21.49
CA GLY A 52 -0.66 -2.29 -20.51
C GLY A 52 -0.32 -0.93 -21.12
N ASP A 53 0.16 -0.01 -20.28
CA ASP A 53 0.39 1.42 -20.60
C ASP A 53 1.88 1.81 -20.57
N GLY A 54 2.78 0.82 -20.58
CA GLY A 54 4.22 1.02 -20.43
C GLY A 54 4.69 1.20 -18.98
N GLN A 55 3.77 1.44 -18.02
CA GLN A 55 4.08 1.45 -16.58
C GLN A 55 3.60 0.14 -15.93
N THR A 56 2.37 -0.23 -16.24
CA THR A 56 1.73 -1.50 -15.89
C THR A 56 1.82 -2.42 -17.09
N ARG A 57 2.17 -3.69 -16.90
CA ARG A 57 2.35 -4.65 -18.00
C ARG A 57 1.06 -5.18 -18.62
N SER A 58 -0.04 -5.16 -17.87
CA SER A 58 -1.37 -5.60 -18.31
C SER A 58 -2.41 -5.31 -17.22
N LEU A 59 -3.70 -5.36 -17.57
CA LEU A 59 -4.78 -5.16 -16.61
C LEU A 59 -4.74 -6.22 -15.50
N ALA A 60 -4.33 -7.45 -15.81
CA ALA A 60 -4.16 -8.54 -14.85
C ALA A 60 -3.10 -8.25 -13.77
N LYS A 61 -2.15 -7.34 -14.04
CA LYS A 61 -1.02 -7.02 -13.15
C LYS A 61 -1.11 -5.65 -12.50
N GLU A 62 -2.14 -4.88 -12.81
CA GLU A 62 -2.34 -3.52 -12.31
C GLU A 62 -2.23 -3.40 -10.79
N TYR A 63 -2.80 -4.35 -10.04
CA TYR A 63 -2.86 -4.28 -8.57
C TYR A 63 -2.00 -5.35 -7.86
N SER A 64 -1.40 -6.28 -8.60
CA SER A 64 -0.61 -7.38 -8.01
C SER A 64 0.59 -6.88 -7.21
N LEU A 65 1.28 -5.83 -7.67
CA LEU A 65 2.43 -5.30 -6.95
C LEU A 65 2.01 -4.75 -5.58
N MET A 66 0.97 -3.92 -5.56
CA MET A 66 0.46 -3.31 -4.34
C MET A 66 -0.04 -4.33 -3.34
N TYR A 67 -0.88 -5.27 -3.79
CA TYR A 67 -1.45 -6.29 -2.92
C TYR A 67 -0.36 -7.13 -2.23
N ARG A 68 0.63 -7.60 -3.00
CA ARG A 68 1.77 -8.35 -2.46
C ARG A 68 2.66 -7.48 -1.57
N GLY A 69 2.91 -6.23 -1.96
CA GLY A 69 3.69 -5.28 -1.17
C GLY A 69 3.10 -5.06 0.21
N LEU A 70 1.79 -4.81 0.29
CA LEU A 70 1.06 -4.72 1.55
C LEU A 70 1.12 -6.03 2.34
N GLY A 71 0.99 -7.18 1.68
CA GLY A 71 1.15 -8.48 2.32
C GLY A 71 2.54 -8.68 2.95
N ILE A 72 3.61 -8.21 2.30
CA ILE A 72 4.97 -8.20 2.88
C ILE A 72 5.04 -7.27 4.09
N THR A 73 4.54 -6.03 3.97
CA THR A 73 4.55 -5.07 5.08
C THR A 73 3.78 -5.58 6.29
N VAL A 74 2.60 -6.20 6.10
CA VAL A 74 1.83 -6.80 7.18
C VAL A 74 2.62 -7.94 7.83
N ARG A 75 3.29 -8.81 7.06
CA ARG A 75 4.17 -9.86 7.62
C ARG A 75 5.27 -9.29 8.51
N VAL A 76 5.95 -8.22 8.07
CA VAL A 76 6.97 -7.55 8.89
C VAL A 76 6.36 -6.97 10.17
N ILE A 77 5.20 -6.31 10.08
CA ILE A 77 4.49 -5.78 11.26
C ILE A 77 4.15 -6.91 12.25
N LEU A 78 3.68 -8.06 11.77
CA LEU A 78 3.35 -9.21 12.60
C LEU A 78 4.59 -9.78 13.31
N ASP A 79 5.71 -9.88 12.58
CA ASP A 79 6.99 -10.29 13.18
C ASP A 79 7.46 -9.30 14.25
N GLU A 80 7.35 -8.00 14.00
CA GLU A 80 7.71 -6.97 14.99
C GLU A 80 6.80 -6.98 16.22
N LEU A 81 5.50 -7.21 16.04
CA LEU A 81 4.56 -7.39 17.17
C LEU A 81 4.92 -8.64 17.99
N ARG A 82 5.32 -9.74 17.35
CA ARG A 82 5.74 -10.97 18.02
C ARG A 82 7.03 -10.79 18.83
N MET A 83 8.08 -10.19 18.23
CA MET A 83 9.37 -9.94 18.93
C MET A 83 9.21 -8.99 20.12
N SER A 84 8.28 -8.05 19.97
CA SER A 84 7.86 -7.11 20.98
C SER A 84 7.22 -7.76 22.22
N GLU A 85 6.66 -8.95 22.11
CA GLU A 85 6.01 -9.67 23.21
C GLU A 85 6.97 -10.64 23.92
N ASP A 86 7.86 -11.29 23.16
CA ASP A 86 8.88 -12.18 23.72
C ASP A 86 9.78 -11.45 24.74
N THR A 87 9.96 -10.13 24.54
CA THR A 87 10.70 -9.25 25.45
C THR A 87 9.88 -8.75 26.64
N ALA A 88 8.55 -8.81 26.57
CA ALA A 88 7.61 -8.27 27.55
C ALA A 88 6.93 -9.36 28.42
N ALA A 89 7.54 -10.55 28.50
CA ALA A 89 7.03 -11.73 29.19
C ALA A 89 6.44 -11.40 30.58
N GLY A 90 5.11 -11.44 30.69
CA GLY A 90 4.35 -11.16 31.92
C GLY A 90 3.39 -9.96 31.88
N SER A 91 3.31 -9.22 30.77
CA SER A 91 2.43 -8.06 30.62
C SER A 91 1.17 -8.33 29.77
N GLY A 92 0.08 -7.59 30.04
CA GLY A 92 -1.19 -7.66 29.28
C GLY A 92 -1.07 -7.27 27.80
N ALA A 93 0.07 -6.69 27.39
CA ALA A 93 0.37 -6.31 26.01
C ALA A 93 0.30 -7.51 25.04
N ALA A 94 0.74 -8.71 25.49
CA ALA A 94 0.73 -9.90 24.63
C ALA A 94 -0.68 -10.40 24.27
N ALA A 95 -1.66 -10.16 25.15
CA ALA A 95 -3.05 -10.45 24.83
C ALA A 95 -3.60 -9.45 23.79
N GLY A 96 -3.12 -8.20 23.81
CA GLY A 96 -3.56 -7.13 22.92
C GLY A 96 -3.18 -7.37 21.46
N ALA A 97 -1.93 -7.74 21.17
CA ALA A 97 -1.53 -7.98 19.78
C ALA A 97 -2.19 -9.24 19.21
N ALA A 98 -2.32 -10.32 19.99
CA ALA A 98 -3.08 -11.51 19.57
C ALA A 98 -4.53 -11.15 19.17
N VAL A 99 -5.20 -10.26 19.90
CA VAL A 99 -6.55 -9.77 19.55
C VAL A 99 -6.55 -9.02 18.22
N VAL A 100 -5.56 -8.15 17.97
CA VAL A 100 -5.45 -7.42 16.68
C VAL A 100 -5.27 -8.40 15.52
N VAL A 101 -4.37 -9.38 15.65
CA VAL A 101 -4.09 -10.37 14.59
C VAL A 101 -5.30 -11.26 14.36
N HIS A 102 -5.93 -11.76 15.42
CA HIS A 102 -7.10 -12.62 15.34
C HIS A 102 -8.30 -11.92 14.67
N ARG A 103 -8.55 -10.65 15.02
CA ARG A 103 -9.58 -9.84 14.38
C ARG A 103 -9.28 -9.65 12.89
N PHE A 104 -8.03 -9.35 12.54
CA PHE A 104 -7.62 -9.25 11.14
C PHE A 104 -7.91 -10.54 10.37
N ARG A 105 -7.50 -11.69 10.89
CA ARG A 105 -7.74 -12.98 10.23
C ARG A 105 -9.23 -13.25 10.02
N SER A 106 -10.04 -13.04 11.06
CA SER A 106 -11.49 -13.23 11.02
C SER A 106 -12.15 -12.36 9.96
N ASP A 107 -11.82 -11.06 9.96
CA ASP A 107 -12.33 -10.12 8.96
C ASP A 107 -11.86 -10.45 7.55
N PHE A 108 -10.59 -10.84 7.40
CA PHE A 108 -10.00 -11.05 6.09
C PHE A 108 -10.55 -12.31 5.43
N VAL A 109 -10.77 -13.39 6.19
CA VAL A 109 -11.52 -14.58 5.71
C VAL A 109 -12.93 -14.18 5.25
N ARG A 110 -13.65 -13.39 6.04
CA ARG A 110 -15.00 -12.90 5.67
C ARG A 110 -14.98 -12.07 4.39
N ILE A 111 -13.98 -11.19 4.23
CA ILE A 111 -13.85 -10.38 3.02
C ILE A 111 -13.50 -11.25 1.82
N MET A 112 -12.60 -12.23 1.95
CA MET A 112 -12.31 -13.19 0.88
C MET A 112 -13.55 -13.94 0.42
N GLU A 113 -14.35 -14.45 1.37
CA GLU A 113 -15.61 -15.13 1.08
C GLU A 113 -16.59 -14.20 0.36
N GLN A 114 -16.70 -12.94 0.81
CA GLN A 114 -17.56 -11.95 0.15
C GLN A 114 -17.08 -11.61 -1.27
N VAL A 115 -15.78 -11.54 -1.49
CA VAL A 115 -15.17 -11.06 -2.73
C VAL A 115 -15.07 -12.17 -3.79
N TRP A 116 -14.75 -13.40 -3.38
CA TRP A 116 -14.47 -14.53 -4.26
C TRP A 116 -15.50 -15.65 -4.18
N GLY A 117 -16.34 -15.67 -3.13
CA GLY A 117 -17.26 -16.78 -2.86
C GLY A 117 -16.57 -18.02 -2.31
N ASP A 118 -15.28 -17.91 -1.97
CA ASP A 118 -14.50 -18.94 -1.30
C ASP A 118 -13.43 -18.32 -0.40
N ALA A 119 -13.22 -18.95 0.76
CA ALA A 119 -12.16 -18.60 1.69
C ALA A 119 -11.65 -19.84 2.44
N PRO A 120 -10.46 -19.77 3.06
CA PRO A 120 -10.04 -20.77 4.03
C PRO A 120 -11.05 -20.84 5.19
N PRO A 121 -11.03 -21.94 5.98
CA PRO A 121 -11.88 -22.06 7.14
C PRO A 121 -11.75 -20.83 8.06
N PRO A 122 -12.85 -20.39 8.71
CA PRO A 122 -12.76 -19.32 9.69
C PRO A 122 -11.77 -19.72 10.79
N PRO A 123 -11.05 -18.74 11.38
CA PRO A 123 -10.13 -19.03 12.47
C PRO A 123 -10.89 -19.70 13.63
N GLY A 124 -10.21 -20.64 14.30
CA GLY A 124 -10.71 -21.23 15.54
C GLY A 124 -10.69 -20.22 16.69
N PRO A 125 -10.84 -20.67 17.95
CA PRO A 125 -10.68 -19.79 19.11
C PRO A 125 -9.33 -19.08 19.11
N LEU A 126 -9.28 -17.90 19.74
CA LEU A 126 -8.05 -17.13 19.93
C LEU A 126 -6.94 -18.03 20.49
N SER A 127 -5.81 -18.04 19.79
CA SER A 127 -4.63 -18.85 20.10
C SER A 127 -3.48 -18.00 20.62
N SER A 128 -2.30 -18.58 20.77
CA SER A 128 -1.12 -17.82 21.17
C SER A 128 -0.76 -16.79 20.08
N PRO A 129 -0.13 -15.64 20.42
CA PRO A 129 0.26 -14.65 19.43
C PRO A 129 1.13 -15.23 18.30
N ALA A 130 2.02 -16.18 18.64
CA ALA A 130 2.88 -16.84 17.67
C ALA A 130 2.07 -17.73 16.70
N ASP A 131 1.05 -18.44 17.19
CA ASP A 131 0.16 -19.25 16.35
C ASP A 131 -0.71 -18.36 15.47
N GLU A 132 -1.29 -17.30 16.04
CA GLU A 132 -2.06 -16.28 15.30
C GLU A 132 -1.22 -15.66 14.17
N ALA A 133 0.02 -15.27 14.45
CA ALA A 133 0.92 -14.71 13.45
C ALA A 133 1.20 -15.72 12.32
N ARG A 134 1.56 -16.98 12.65
CA ARG A 134 1.82 -18.02 11.63
C ARG A 134 0.60 -18.29 10.75
N GLU A 135 -0.57 -18.42 11.34
CA GLU A 135 -1.81 -18.66 10.61
C GLU A 135 -2.21 -17.45 9.76
N CYS A 136 -1.92 -16.24 10.24
CA CYS A 136 -2.09 -15.02 9.48
C CYS A 136 -1.16 -14.96 8.25
N VAL A 137 0.10 -15.39 8.38
CA VAL A 137 1.03 -15.48 7.24
C VAL A 137 0.49 -16.45 6.18
N ALA A 138 0.01 -17.63 6.59
CA ALA A 138 -0.57 -18.60 5.67
C ALA A 138 -1.80 -18.05 4.94
N LEU A 139 -2.66 -17.30 5.66
CA LEU A 139 -3.82 -16.65 5.07
C LEU A 139 -3.43 -15.57 4.03
N LEU A 140 -2.39 -14.77 4.30
CA LEU A 140 -1.88 -13.80 3.34
C LEU A 140 -1.31 -14.48 2.09
N GLU A 141 -0.55 -15.56 2.25
CA GLU A 141 -0.02 -16.34 1.12
C GLU A 141 -1.12 -16.96 0.25
N PHE A 142 -2.17 -17.51 0.87
CA PHE A 142 -3.38 -17.96 0.16
C PHE A 142 -4.02 -16.80 -0.61
N GLY A 143 -4.22 -15.66 0.06
CA GLY A 143 -4.82 -14.48 -0.54
C GLY A 143 -4.03 -13.95 -1.73
N GLU A 144 -2.71 -13.94 -1.68
CA GLU A 144 -1.84 -13.50 -2.79
C GLU A 144 -2.03 -14.37 -4.03
N GLN A 145 -2.05 -15.70 -3.87
CA GLN A 145 -2.24 -16.64 -4.96
C GLN A 145 -3.63 -16.50 -5.59
N ARG A 146 -4.66 -16.43 -4.74
CA ARG A 146 -6.06 -16.28 -5.16
C ARG A 146 -6.28 -14.94 -5.87
N PHE A 147 -5.76 -13.85 -5.32
CA PHE A 147 -5.84 -12.53 -5.92
C PHE A 147 -5.24 -12.49 -7.34
N ASP A 148 -4.05 -13.08 -7.54
CA ASP A 148 -3.43 -13.12 -8.87
C ASP A 148 -4.23 -13.95 -9.89
N ALA A 149 -4.86 -15.04 -9.46
CA ALA A 149 -5.73 -15.85 -10.32
C ALA A 149 -7.00 -15.08 -10.71
N GLU A 150 -7.64 -14.44 -9.74
CA GLU A 150 -8.87 -13.66 -9.94
C GLU A 150 -8.64 -12.43 -10.82
N GLN A 151 -7.58 -11.65 -10.58
CA GLN A 151 -7.26 -10.49 -11.41
C GLN A 151 -6.93 -10.87 -12.86
N ARG A 152 -6.33 -12.05 -13.08
CA ARG A 152 -6.12 -12.60 -14.43
C ARG A 152 -7.43 -12.97 -15.09
N GLY A 153 -8.27 -13.75 -14.42
CA GLY A 153 -9.57 -14.17 -14.96
C GLY A 153 -10.50 -12.98 -15.26
N MET A 154 -10.46 -11.93 -14.43
CA MET A 154 -11.19 -10.68 -14.70
C MET A 154 -10.64 -9.94 -15.92
N ALA A 155 -9.32 -9.86 -16.09
CA ALA A 155 -8.73 -9.22 -17.26
C ALA A 155 -9.05 -9.97 -18.56
N GLU A 156 -9.07 -11.30 -18.52
CA GLU A 156 -9.49 -12.15 -19.64
C GLU A 156 -10.97 -11.92 -20.01
N GLN A 157 -11.86 -11.82 -19.02
CA GLN A 157 -13.26 -11.48 -19.24
C GLN A 157 -13.44 -10.08 -19.84
N VAL A 158 -12.69 -9.09 -19.37
CA VAL A 158 -12.71 -7.74 -19.95
C VAL A 158 -12.27 -7.79 -21.42
N ALA A 159 -11.18 -8.50 -21.73
CA ALA A 159 -10.71 -8.64 -23.12
C ALA A 159 -11.77 -9.32 -24.01
N ALA A 160 -12.39 -10.41 -23.54
CA ALA A 160 -13.44 -11.12 -24.28
C ALA A 160 -14.68 -10.24 -24.54
N ALA A 161 -15.10 -9.45 -23.55
CA ALA A 161 -16.20 -8.50 -23.72
C ALA A 161 -15.87 -7.44 -24.79
N LEU A 162 -14.64 -6.90 -24.79
CA LEU A 162 -14.20 -5.94 -25.80
C LEU A 162 -14.14 -6.55 -27.21
N GLU A 163 -13.67 -7.78 -27.34
CA GLU A 163 -13.65 -8.51 -28.62
C GLU A 163 -15.06 -8.80 -29.15
N GLY A 164 -16.02 -9.04 -28.25
CA GLY A 164 -17.43 -9.18 -28.58
C GLY A 164 -18.18 -7.86 -28.84
N GLY A 165 -17.52 -6.70 -28.67
CA GLY A 165 -18.16 -5.39 -28.78
C GLY A 165 -19.06 -5.02 -27.59
N GLU A 166 -18.98 -5.76 -26.48
CA GLU A 166 -19.77 -5.56 -25.27
C GLU A 166 -19.14 -4.50 -24.35
N VAL A 167 -19.12 -3.24 -24.80
CA VAL A 167 -18.43 -2.12 -24.09
C VAL A 167 -18.95 -1.91 -22.67
N GLU A 168 -20.27 -1.89 -22.46
CA GLU A 168 -20.85 -1.71 -21.12
C GLU A 168 -20.48 -2.86 -20.19
N ARG A 169 -20.45 -4.09 -20.72
CA ARG A 169 -20.03 -5.26 -19.97
C ARG A 169 -18.56 -5.15 -19.54
N ALA A 170 -17.69 -4.67 -20.43
CA ALA A 170 -16.29 -4.42 -20.10
C ALA A 170 -16.13 -3.39 -18.97
N ARG A 171 -16.96 -2.32 -18.95
CA ARG A 171 -16.96 -1.33 -17.86
C ARG A 171 -17.38 -1.93 -16.53
N GLU A 172 -18.48 -2.68 -16.50
CA GLU A 172 -18.94 -3.38 -15.30
C GLU A 172 -17.87 -4.33 -14.74
N LEU A 173 -17.15 -5.03 -15.62
CA LEU A 173 -16.06 -5.93 -15.22
C LEU A 173 -14.86 -5.16 -14.65
N LEU A 174 -14.50 -4.00 -15.21
CA LEU A 174 -13.47 -3.12 -14.65
C LEU A 174 -13.86 -2.62 -13.25
N ASP A 175 -15.12 -2.21 -13.07
CA ASP A 175 -15.62 -1.74 -11.78
C ASP A 175 -15.68 -2.87 -10.75
N ARG A 176 -16.12 -4.07 -11.16
CA ARG A 176 -16.07 -5.26 -10.29
C ARG A 176 -14.64 -5.63 -9.89
N LYS A 177 -13.68 -5.59 -10.82
CA LYS A 177 -12.26 -5.88 -10.54
C LYS A 177 -11.71 -4.92 -9.49
N GLU A 178 -12.03 -3.64 -9.59
CA GLU A 178 -11.51 -2.60 -8.72
C GLU A 178 -12.31 -2.47 -7.42
N ALA A 179 -13.57 -2.04 -7.51
CA ALA A 179 -14.41 -1.75 -6.34
C ALA A 179 -14.93 -3.02 -5.68
N GLY A 180 -15.19 -4.07 -6.45
CA GLY A 180 -15.72 -5.34 -5.93
C GLY A 180 -14.66 -6.28 -5.38
N GLN A 181 -13.44 -6.30 -5.94
CA GLN A 181 -12.38 -7.20 -5.50
C GLN A 181 -11.22 -6.49 -4.81
N PHE A 182 -10.56 -5.54 -5.48
CA PHE A 182 -9.32 -4.99 -4.95
C PHE A 182 -9.52 -4.09 -3.73
N VAL A 183 -10.45 -3.14 -3.80
CA VAL A 183 -10.66 -2.14 -2.74
C VAL A 183 -10.98 -2.77 -1.37
N PRO A 184 -11.93 -3.72 -1.24
CA PRO A 184 -12.24 -4.32 0.06
C PRO A 184 -11.04 -5.03 0.70
N LEU A 185 -10.26 -5.75 -0.11
CA LEU A 185 -9.08 -6.47 0.37
C LEU A 185 -7.95 -5.50 0.75
N HIS A 186 -7.69 -4.51 -0.11
CA HIS A 186 -6.72 -3.44 0.15
C HIS A 186 -7.04 -2.69 1.45
N ASP A 187 -8.30 -2.26 1.60
CA ASP A 187 -8.72 -1.44 2.73
C ASP A 187 -8.58 -2.20 4.05
N ARG A 188 -8.79 -3.52 4.04
CA ARG A 188 -8.55 -4.33 5.24
C ARG A 188 -7.07 -4.44 5.60
N LEU A 189 -6.18 -4.55 4.61
CA LEU A 189 -4.72 -4.60 4.82
C LEU A 189 -4.22 -3.29 5.44
N ILE A 190 -4.61 -2.13 4.89
CA ILE A 190 -4.23 -0.84 5.49
C ILE A 190 -4.87 -0.64 6.88
N ARG A 191 -6.08 -1.18 7.10
CA ARG A 191 -6.75 -1.12 8.41
C ARG A 191 -6.01 -1.92 9.47
N VAL A 192 -5.52 -3.13 9.17
CA VAL A 192 -4.75 -3.89 10.18
C VAL A 192 -3.45 -3.18 10.53
N MET A 193 -2.77 -2.56 9.55
CA MET A 193 -1.60 -1.73 9.85
C MET A 193 -1.94 -0.59 10.83
N ALA A 194 -3.05 0.12 10.58
CA ALA A 194 -3.50 1.19 11.46
C ALA A 194 -3.84 0.71 12.88
N GLU A 195 -4.49 -0.46 12.98
CA GLU A 195 -4.83 -1.11 14.25
C GLU A 195 -3.58 -1.54 15.02
N SER A 196 -2.58 -2.08 14.33
CA SER A 196 -1.28 -2.43 14.92
C SER A 196 -0.56 -1.18 15.46
N PHE A 197 -0.55 -0.09 14.70
CA PHE A 197 0.05 1.17 15.16
C PHE A 197 -0.72 1.78 16.33
N ALA A 198 -2.05 1.68 16.33
CA ALA A 198 -2.89 2.11 17.44
C ALA A 198 -2.60 1.31 18.72
N HIS A 199 -2.45 -0.01 18.59
CA HIS A 199 -2.08 -0.89 19.71
C HIS A 199 -0.70 -0.50 20.27
N VAL A 200 0.31 -0.38 19.40
CA VAL A 200 1.66 0.04 19.82
C VAL A 200 1.65 1.41 20.50
N LEU A 201 0.89 2.37 19.97
CA LEU A 201 0.74 3.70 20.57
C LEU A 201 0.13 3.62 21.97
N ALA A 202 -0.89 2.79 22.17
CA ALA A 202 -1.56 2.62 23.46
C ALA A 202 -0.63 2.00 24.49
N GLU A 203 0.15 0.98 24.10
CA GLU A 203 1.02 0.25 25.01
C GLU A 203 2.35 0.97 25.31
N ARG A 204 2.90 1.69 24.32
CA ARG A 204 4.28 2.19 24.36
C ARG A 204 4.42 3.70 24.16
N GLY A 205 3.30 4.40 23.95
CA GLY A 205 3.30 5.82 23.67
C GLY A 205 3.96 6.21 22.33
N PRO A 206 4.08 7.52 22.07
CA PRO A 206 4.62 8.04 20.80
C PRO A 206 6.05 7.59 20.49
N ASP A 207 6.94 7.56 21.48
CA ASP A 207 8.34 7.16 21.28
C ASP A 207 8.45 5.68 20.92
N GLY A 208 7.64 4.82 21.57
CA GLY A 208 7.55 3.41 21.24
C GLY A 208 6.98 3.17 19.85
N LEU A 209 5.99 3.96 19.42
CA LEU A 209 5.47 3.90 18.05
C LEU A 209 6.52 4.34 17.02
N LEU A 210 7.30 5.39 17.31
CA LEU A 210 8.39 5.82 16.44
C LEU A 210 9.44 4.71 16.29
N GLN A 211 9.85 4.09 17.39
CA GLN A 211 10.80 2.97 17.35
C GLN A 211 10.24 1.79 16.55
N PHE A 212 8.97 1.42 16.78
CA PHE A 212 8.30 0.37 16.02
C PHE A 212 8.29 0.66 14.51
N HIS A 213 8.05 1.90 14.08
CA HIS A 213 8.15 2.25 12.66
C HIS A 213 9.56 2.07 12.11
N LEU A 214 10.60 2.40 12.89
CA LEU A 214 11.99 2.21 12.47
C LEU A 214 12.38 0.74 12.37
N ASP A 215 11.87 -0.10 13.27
CA ASP A 215 12.09 -1.55 13.24
C ASP A 215 11.40 -2.17 12.02
N VAL A 216 10.15 -1.77 11.74
CA VAL A 216 9.44 -2.18 10.51
C VAL A 216 10.15 -1.68 9.25
N ALA A 217 10.74 -0.48 9.26
CA ALA A 217 11.55 0.00 8.14
C ALA A 217 12.81 -0.87 7.99
N GLN A 218 13.47 -1.22 9.10
CA GLN A 218 14.65 -2.08 9.10
C GLN A 218 14.34 -3.48 8.55
N GLY A 219 13.18 -4.05 8.88
CA GLY A 219 12.70 -5.30 8.29
C GLY A 219 12.47 -5.24 6.77
N GLN A 220 12.29 -4.03 6.22
CA GLN A 220 12.09 -3.77 4.79
C GLN A 220 13.33 -3.16 4.11
N ARG A 221 14.47 -3.08 4.82
CA ARG A 221 15.66 -2.36 4.35
C ARG A 221 16.16 -2.81 2.98
N ALA A 222 16.13 -4.10 2.68
CA ALA A 222 16.55 -4.61 1.37
C ALA A 222 15.73 -4.04 0.19
N GLY A 223 14.46 -3.72 0.42
CA GLY A 223 13.64 -3.00 -0.55
C GLY A 223 14.03 -1.53 -0.66
N ILE A 224 14.27 -0.88 0.48
CA ILE A 224 14.66 0.54 0.56
C ILE A 224 16.05 0.78 -0.04
N ASP A 225 17.00 -0.15 0.11
CA ASP A 225 18.33 -0.08 -0.52
C ASP A 225 18.22 -0.04 -2.05
N LYS A 226 17.24 -0.75 -2.64
CA LYS A 226 16.99 -0.69 -4.09
C LYS A 226 16.44 0.67 -4.52
N TRP A 227 15.66 1.33 -3.66
CA TRP A 227 15.13 2.66 -3.93
C TRP A 227 16.22 3.72 -3.81
N GLU A 228 17.13 3.58 -2.86
CA GLU A 228 18.31 4.44 -2.73
C GLU A 228 19.16 4.42 -4.00
N ALA A 229 19.28 3.26 -4.65
CA ALA A 229 20.06 3.14 -5.89
C ALA A 229 19.44 3.86 -7.10
N LEU A 230 18.17 4.28 -7.04
CA LEU A 230 17.48 4.95 -8.14
C LEU A 230 17.90 6.44 -8.24
N PRO A 231 18.02 6.99 -9.47
CA PRO A 231 17.98 8.43 -9.69
C PRO A 231 16.68 9.04 -9.14
N ALA A 232 16.70 10.32 -8.75
CA ALA A 232 15.53 10.98 -8.15
C ALA A 232 14.28 10.94 -9.05
N ARG A 233 14.46 11.04 -10.37
CA ARG A 233 13.36 10.93 -11.35
C ARG A 233 12.73 9.55 -11.35
N ASP A 234 13.55 8.50 -11.34
CA ASP A 234 13.09 7.12 -11.34
C ASP A 234 12.45 6.74 -9.99
N LEU A 235 13.00 7.26 -8.89
CA LEU A 235 12.38 7.16 -7.57
C LEU A 235 11.01 7.84 -7.55
N ALA A 236 10.90 9.05 -8.13
CA ALA A 236 9.62 9.75 -8.23
C ALA A 236 8.59 9.02 -9.09
N HIS A 237 9.03 8.43 -10.21
CA HIS A 237 8.17 7.60 -11.03
C HIS A 237 7.71 6.34 -10.29
N ALA A 238 8.62 5.62 -9.64
CA ALA A 238 8.32 4.42 -8.87
C ALA A 238 7.38 4.71 -7.68
N PHE A 239 7.60 5.82 -6.97
CA PHE A 239 6.75 6.24 -5.85
C PHE A 239 5.36 6.64 -6.35
N THR A 240 5.27 7.39 -7.46
CA THR A 240 3.98 7.73 -8.11
C THR A 240 3.23 6.48 -8.52
N PHE A 241 3.92 5.51 -9.12
CA PHE A 241 3.35 4.22 -9.49
C PHE A 241 2.77 3.47 -8.29
N LEU A 242 3.51 3.41 -7.17
CA LEU A 242 3.02 2.82 -5.93
C LEU A 242 1.77 3.56 -5.41
N LEU A 243 1.81 4.90 -5.36
CA LEU A 243 0.71 5.70 -4.81
C LEU A 243 -0.59 5.57 -5.61
N LYS A 244 -0.53 5.56 -6.96
CA LYS A 244 -1.74 5.38 -7.77
C LYS A 244 -2.34 3.98 -7.62
N GLN A 245 -1.54 2.97 -7.29
CA GLN A 245 -2.04 1.64 -6.99
C GLN A 245 -2.79 1.55 -5.65
N HIS A 246 -2.70 2.58 -4.79
CA HIS A 246 -3.61 2.76 -3.65
C HIS A 246 -4.95 3.43 -4.05
N MET A 247 -5.27 3.50 -5.35
CA MET A 247 -6.49 4.12 -5.89
C MET A 247 -6.64 5.59 -5.48
N GLY A 248 -5.52 6.28 -5.25
CA GLY A 248 -5.48 7.73 -5.13
C GLY A 248 -5.12 8.35 -6.48
N THR A 249 -5.68 9.51 -6.79
CA THR A 249 -5.18 10.33 -7.90
C THR A 249 -3.87 10.95 -7.47
N VAL A 250 -2.85 10.91 -8.33
CA VAL A 250 -1.53 11.49 -8.07
C VAL A 250 -1.18 12.45 -9.19
N GLU A 251 -0.96 13.70 -8.86
CA GLU A 251 -0.36 14.68 -9.76
C GLU A 251 1.12 14.81 -9.44
N VAL A 252 1.95 14.92 -10.48
CA VAL A 252 3.41 15.04 -10.35
C VAL A 252 3.86 16.29 -11.05
N ARG A 253 4.67 17.09 -10.34
CA ARG A 253 5.33 18.28 -10.90
C ARG A 253 6.81 18.26 -10.54
N GLU A 254 7.64 18.64 -11.50
CA GLU A 254 9.08 18.74 -11.31
C GLU A 254 9.46 20.18 -10.96
N GLU A 255 10.20 20.35 -9.87
CA GLU A 255 10.78 21.61 -9.42
C GLU A 255 12.31 21.55 -9.53
N PRO A 256 13.04 22.69 -9.42
CA PRO A 256 14.50 22.69 -9.55
C PRO A 256 15.23 21.75 -8.59
N ASP A 257 14.73 21.60 -7.36
CA ASP A 257 15.36 20.86 -6.27
C ASP A 257 14.63 19.56 -5.88
N ARG A 258 13.46 19.26 -6.47
CA ARG A 258 12.63 18.11 -6.08
C ARG A 258 11.56 17.75 -7.13
N PHE A 259 10.93 16.59 -6.93
CA PHE A 259 9.63 16.28 -7.50
C PHE A 259 8.57 16.43 -6.41
N VAL A 260 7.42 17.01 -6.75
CA VAL A 260 6.28 17.14 -5.85
C VAL A 260 5.16 16.25 -6.33
N LEU A 261 4.70 15.38 -5.44
CA LEU A 261 3.63 14.41 -5.66
C LEU A 261 2.44 14.85 -4.81
N GLU A 262 1.35 15.24 -5.46
CA GLU A 262 0.11 15.65 -4.80
C GLU A 262 -0.94 14.54 -4.94
N GLN A 263 -1.37 13.99 -3.81
CA GLN A 263 -2.39 12.95 -3.78
C GLN A 263 -3.75 13.54 -3.43
N ALA A 264 -4.76 13.29 -4.26
CA ALA A 264 -6.14 13.76 -4.06
C ALA A 264 -7.14 12.64 -4.37
N LEU A 265 -7.50 11.77 -3.44
CA LEU A 265 -7.12 11.67 -2.02
C LEU A 265 -5.92 10.70 -1.84
N CYS A 266 -5.25 10.76 -0.68
CA CYS A 266 -4.22 9.76 -0.33
C CYS A 266 -4.86 8.38 -0.20
N GLY A 267 -4.46 7.46 -1.08
CA GLY A 267 -5.10 6.15 -1.26
C GLY A 267 -5.09 5.20 -0.05
N SER A 268 -4.40 5.55 1.03
CA SER A 268 -4.37 4.73 2.26
C SER A 268 -4.85 5.53 3.47
N GLY A 269 -4.02 6.41 4.01
CA GLY A 269 -4.36 7.20 5.20
C GLY A 269 -5.55 8.13 4.97
N GLY A 270 -5.59 8.78 3.81
CA GLY A 270 -6.73 9.58 3.37
C GLY A 270 -8.01 8.75 3.27
N ARG A 271 -7.93 7.55 2.68
CA ARG A 271 -9.08 6.63 2.56
C ARG A 271 -9.63 6.24 3.92
N LEU A 272 -8.76 5.93 4.88
CA LEU A 272 -9.18 5.64 6.26
C LEU A 272 -9.89 6.86 6.89
N VAL A 273 -9.39 8.08 6.68
CA VAL A 273 -10.05 9.30 7.15
C VAL A 273 -11.43 9.46 6.52
N ALA A 274 -11.53 9.37 5.19
CA ALA A 274 -12.78 9.50 4.45
C ALA A 274 -13.79 8.39 4.80
N GLY A 275 -13.30 7.18 5.08
CA GLY A 275 -14.11 6.04 5.53
C GLY A 275 -14.53 6.11 7.01
N GLY A 276 -14.26 7.21 7.72
CA GLY A 276 -14.70 7.41 9.09
C GLY A 276 -13.89 6.64 10.15
N ALA A 277 -12.72 6.10 9.80
CA ALA A 277 -11.91 5.27 10.70
C ALA A 277 -11.46 5.97 12.00
N TYR A 278 -11.51 7.30 12.03
CA TYR A 278 -11.09 8.16 13.13
C TYR A 278 -12.26 8.89 13.80
N ALA A 279 -13.50 8.41 13.62
CA ALA A 279 -14.71 8.95 14.21
C ALA A 279 -15.53 7.82 14.86
N GLY A 280 -16.34 8.17 15.87
CA GLY A 280 -17.22 7.23 16.57
C GLY A 280 -16.56 6.49 17.75
N PRO A 281 -17.28 5.54 18.37
CA PRO A 281 -16.83 4.84 19.59
C PRO A 281 -15.60 3.96 19.38
N ASP A 282 -15.42 3.41 18.18
CA ASP A 282 -14.29 2.55 17.80
C ASP A 282 -13.25 3.27 16.93
N ALA A 283 -13.14 4.59 17.10
CA ALA A 283 -12.22 5.43 16.36
C ALA A 283 -10.77 5.03 16.62
N LEU A 284 -9.98 4.95 15.54
CA LEU A 284 -8.53 4.88 15.65
C LEU A 284 -7.99 6.17 16.28
N PRO A 285 -6.89 6.10 17.04
CA PRO A 285 -6.32 7.28 17.67
C PRO A 285 -5.66 8.21 16.65
N ARG A 286 -5.50 9.45 17.05
CA ARG A 286 -4.60 10.41 16.41
C ARG A 286 -3.41 10.65 17.34
N VAL A 287 -2.21 10.68 16.78
CA VAL A 287 -1.01 11.09 17.49
C VAL A 287 -1.02 12.61 17.63
N ARG A 288 -0.54 13.13 18.76
CA ARG A 288 -0.44 14.57 19.04
C ARG A 288 1.02 15.00 19.21
N GLY A 289 1.31 16.26 18.89
CA GLY A 289 2.60 16.92 19.07
C GLY A 289 3.35 17.09 17.75
N GLY A 290 3.97 18.25 17.52
CA GLY A 290 4.65 18.62 16.26
C GLY A 290 6.04 18.00 16.06
N GLY A 291 6.23 16.73 16.42
CA GLY A 291 7.50 16.02 16.30
C GLY A 291 7.71 15.34 14.94
N VAL A 292 8.79 14.55 14.84
CA VAL A 292 9.11 13.77 13.63
C VAL A 292 8.01 12.77 13.26
N LEU A 293 7.38 12.16 14.27
CA LEU A 293 6.32 11.16 14.09
C LEU A 293 5.07 11.72 13.39
N THR A 294 4.83 13.03 13.54
CA THR A 294 3.68 13.73 12.96
C THR A 294 4.06 14.62 11.78
N ALA A 295 5.31 14.52 11.29
CA ALA A 295 5.87 15.43 10.29
C ALA A 295 5.67 16.92 10.64
N GLY A 296 5.79 17.27 11.93
CA GLY A 296 5.62 18.64 12.40
C GLY A 296 4.17 19.10 12.60
N ARG A 297 3.17 18.24 12.36
CA ARG A 297 1.74 18.58 12.57
C ARG A 297 1.34 18.43 14.03
N ASP A 298 0.43 19.29 14.51
CA ASP A 298 -0.11 19.20 15.87
C ASP A 298 -0.82 17.88 16.14
N THR A 299 -1.47 17.33 15.12
CA THR A 299 -2.11 16.03 15.17
C THR A 299 -2.01 15.31 13.84
N LEU A 300 -1.82 13.98 13.90
CA LEU A 300 -1.76 13.13 12.72
C LEU A 300 -2.53 11.83 12.96
N PRO A 301 -3.33 11.33 11.99
CA PRO A 301 -3.94 10.00 12.10
C PRO A 301 -2.87 8.92 12.30
N VAL A 302 -3.10 7.98 13.22
CA VAL A 302 -2.06 6.98 13.60
C VAL A 302 -1.58 6.15 12.41
N TYR A 303 -2.40 5.92 11.38
CA TYR A 303 -1.92 5.25 10.18
C TYR A 303 -0.83 6.06 9.46
N CYS A 304 -0.98 7.38 9.39
CA CYS A 304 -0.11 8.25 8.59
C CYS A 304 1.29 8.44 9.20
N THR A 305 1.51 8.06 10.46
CA THR A 305 2.81 8.22 11.15
C THR A 305 3.90 7.32 10.57
N HIS A 306 3.53 6.25 9.86
CA HIS A 306 4.49 5.42 9.16
C HIS A 306 5.18 6.17 8.02
N CYS A 307 4.51 7.13 7.36
CA CYS A 307 5.05 7.83 6.21
C CYS A 307 6.36 8.57 6.54
N PRO A 308 6.42 9.47 7.56
CA PRO A 308 7.66 10.11 7.96
C PRO A 308 8.67 9.13 8.57
N GLY A 309 8.21 8.08 9.29
CA GLY A 309 9.10 7.07 9.86
C GLY A 309 9.88 6.30 8.79
N TRP A 310 9.18 5.76 7.81
CA TRP A 310 9.73 4.84 6.80
C TRP A 310 10.41 5.55 5.64
N ASN A 311 9.88 6.69 5.18
CA ASN A 311 10.35 7.32 3.95
C ASN A 311 11.24 8.54 4.20
N THR A 312 11.13 9.16 5.37
CA THR A 312 11.96 10.31 5.76
C THR A 312 13.06 9.89 6.72
N LEU A 313 12.69 9.45 7.92
CA LEU A 313 13.64 9.28 9.02
C LEU A 313 14.56 8.08 8.85
N ALA A 314 14.04 6.92 8.45
CA ALA A 314 14.88 5.73 8.24
C ALA A 314 15.95 5.96 7.14
N PRO A 315 15.60 6.42 5.91
CA PRO A 315 16.60 6.78 4.91
C PRO A 315 17.57 7.87 5.38
N GLN A 316 17.08 8.90 6.08
CA GLN A 316 17.94 9.95 6.64
C GLN A 316 19.01 9.38 7.57
N ARG A 317 18.69 8.36 8.38
CA ARG A 317 19.64 7.69 9.28
C ARG A 317 20.62 6.78 8.55
N TRP A 318 20.18 6.11 7.48
CA TRP A 318 21.03 5.13 6.77
C TRP A 318 21.91 5.75 5.70
N TYR A 319 21.42 6.76 4.98
CA TYR A 319 22.07 7.34 3.80
C TYR A 319 22.38 8.83 3.94
N GLY A 320 21.96 9.45 5.05
CA GLY A 320 22.22 10.88 5.31
C GLY A 320 21.24 11.84 4.62
N HIS A 321 20.23 11.34 3.91
CA HIS A 321 19.19 12.14 3.25
C HIS A 321 17.85 11.38 3.20
N PRO A 322 16.70 12.07 3.12
CA PRO A 322 15.39 11.42 3.04
C PRO A 322 15.07 11.02 1.60
N HIS A 323 14.42 9.86 1.41
CA HIS A 323 13.88 9.49 0.10
C HIS A 323 12.64 10.30 -0.24
N VAL A 324 11.76 10.48 0.76
CA VAL A 324 10.56 11.30 0.64
C VAL A 324 10.43 12.18 1.88
N VAL A 325 10.12 13.45 1.67
CA VAL A 325 9.69 14.37 2.72
C VAL A 325 8.17 14.47 2.68
N VAL A 326 7.54 14.16 3.80
CA VAL A 326 6.09 14.28 3.96
C VAL A 326 5.75 15.73 4.32
N ALA A 327 5.32 16.52 3.34
CA ALA A 327 5.23 17.98 3.48
C ALA A 327 3.90 18.45 4.08
N ASP A 328 2.78 17.91 3.61
CA ASP A 328 1.44 18.24 4.13
C ASP A 328 0.59 16.96 4.22
N PRO A 329 0.76 16.17 5.30
CA PRO A 329 0.05 14.90 5.43
C PRO A 329 -1.37 15.09 5.99
N ALA A 330 -2.25 14.18 5.58
CA ALA A 330 -3.58 13.99 6.15
C ALA A 330 -4.40 15.29 6.23
N ARG A 331 -4.42 16.04 5.12
CA ARG A 331 -5.28 17.21 4.98
C ARG A 331 -6.75 16.85 5.25
N PRO A 332 -7.61 17.80 5.63
CA PRO A 332 -9.02 17.51 5.97
C PRO A 332 -9.83 16.83 4.86
N ASP A 333 -9.48 17.06 3.60
CA ASP A 333 -10.02 16.41 2.40
C ASP A 333 -9.42 15.01 2.14
N GLY A 334 -8.56 14.51 3.04
CA GLY A 334 -7.84 13.25 2.95
C GLY A 334 -6.64 13.28 1.99
N ALA A 335 -6.28 14.45 1.47
CA ALA A 335 -5.21 14.60 0.50
C ALA A 335 -3.82 14.72 1.20
N CYS A 336 -2.74 14.43 0.48
CA CYS A 336 -1.36 14.50 1.01
C CYS A 336 -0.40 15.10 -0.02
N THR A 337 0.63 15.81 0.44
CA THR A 337 1.74 16.28 -0.42
C THR A 337 3.06 15.66 0.02
N LEU A 338 3.79 15.08 -0.94
CA LEU A 338 5.07 14.42 -0.76
C LEU A 338 6.13 15.06 -1.67
N HIS A 339 7.35 15.21 -1.17
CA HIS A 339 8.48 15.71 -1.94
C HIS A 339 9.56 14.65 -2.07
N ILE A 340 10.09 14.46 -3.27
CA ILE A 340 11.25 13.60 -3.54
C ILE A 340 12.43 14.51 -3.90
N PRO A 341 13.39 14.70 -2.98
CA PRO A 341 14.52 15.61 -3.22
C PRO A 341 15.39 15.14 -4.38
N LYS A 342 15.89 16.08 -5.18
CA LYS A 342 16.97 15.82 -6.15
C LYS A 342 18.30 15.85 -5.41
N ARG A 343 19.15 14.86 -5.65
CA ARG A 343 20.49 14.83 -5.06
C ARG A 343 21.37 15.87 -5.75
N ALA A 344 22.23 16.55 -4.98
CA ALA A 344 23.19 17.47 -5.58
C ALA A 344 24.06 16.71 -6.58
N GLY A 345 24.05 17.13 -7.85
CA GLY A 345 24.81 16.49 -8.93
C GLY A 345 24.09 15.36 -9.69
N SER A 346 22.84 15.03 -9.38
CA SER A 346 22.01 14.17 -10.24
C SER A 346 21.17 15.06 -11.18
N THR A 347 21.65 15.28 -12.41
CA THR A 347 20.84 15.86 -13.50
C THR A 347 20.00 14.79 -14.16
#